data_AF-A0A8S3DP03-F1
#
_entry.id   AF-A0A8S3DP03-F1
#
_cell.length_a   1.000
_cell.length_b   1.000
_cell.length_c   1.000
_cell.angle_alpha   90.00
_cell.angle_beta   90.00
_cell.angle_gamma   90.00
#
_symmetry.space_group_name_H-M   'P 1'
#
loop_
_entity.id
_entity.type
_entity.pdbx_description
1 polymer ?
#
loop_
_entity_poly.entity_id
_entity_poly.type
_entity_poly.pdbx_seq_one_letter_code
_entity_poly.pdbx_strand_id
1 'polypeptide(L)' 'MKPHRIRMAHNLVLNYGLYRKMEVYRPHKAVADEMTRFHSDEYVKFIQNVGP' A
#
# COMPACT_ATOMS: atom_id res chain seq x y z
N MET A 1 -0.53 6.07 -14.12
CA MET A 1 -0.65 4.84 -13.29
C MET A 1 -2.05 4.76 -12.68
N LYS A 2 -2.81 3.66 -12.83
CA LYS A 2 -4.20 3.55 -12.33
C LYS A 2 -4.28 2.58 -11.12
N PRO A 3 -4.54 3.05 -9.88
CA PRO A 3 -4.63 2.19 -8.70
C PRO A 3 -5.72 1.12 -8.76
N HIS A 4 -6.77 1.34 -9.57
CA HIS A 4 -7.91 0.42 -9.73
C HIS A 4 -7.50 -1.02 -10.08
N ARG A 5 -6.36 -1.22 -10.75
CA ARG A 5 -5.84 -2.55 -11.11
C ARG A 5 -5.64 -3.48 -9.90
N ILE A 6 -5.31 -2.93 -8.73
CA ILE A 6 -5.13 -3.72 -7.50
C ILE A 6 -6.48 -4.31 -7.06
N ARG A 7 -7.55 -3.52 -7.17
CA ARG A 7 -8.92 -3.98 -6.87
C ARG A 7 -9.40 -5.03 -7.88
N MET A 8 -9.06 -4.89 -9.17
CA MET A 8 -9.38 -5.90 -10.18
C MET A 8 -8.72 -7.24 -9.85
N ALA A 9 -7.43 -7.24 -9.50
CA ALA A 9 -6.71 -8.45 -9.10
C ALA A 9 -7.33 -9.10 -7.85
N HIS A 10 -7.65 -8.31 -6.82
CA HIS A 10 -8.31 -8.81 -5.61
C HIS A 10 -9.66 -9.49 -5.90
N ASN A 11 -10.46 -8.95 -6.83
CA ASN A 11 -11.74 -9.56 -7.22
C ASN A 11 -11.55 -10.92 -7.91
N LEU A 12 -10.50 -11.10 -8.70
CA LEU A 12 -10.19 -12.42 -9.27
C LEU A 12 -9.82 -13.42 -8.16
N VAL A 13 -8.97 -13.03 -7.22
CA VAL A 13 -8.58 -13.86 -6.06
C VAL A 13 -9.80 -14.31 -5.25
N LEU A 14 -10.77 -13.41 -5.03
CA LEU A 14 -12.04 -13.73 -4.37
C LEU A 14 -12.89 -14.71 -5.18
N ASN A 15 -13.13 -14.43 -6.46
CA ASN A 15 -14.03 -15.22 -7.31
C ASN A 15 -13.49 -16.62 -7.64
N TYR A 16 -12.17 -16.79 -7.71
CA TYR A 16 -11.54 -18.12 -7.84
C TYR A 16 -11.48 -18.88 -6.50
N GLY A 17 -11.97 -18.31 -5.40
CA GLY A 17 -11.97 -18.94 -4.08
C GLY A 17 -10.57 -19.07 -3.44
N LEU A 18 -9.55 -18.44 -4.03
CA LEU A 18 -8.18 -18.45 -3.52
C LEU A 18 -8.06 -17.68 -2.20
N TYR A 19 -8.90 -16.67 -2.00
CA TYR A 19 -8.97 -15.89 -0.76
C TYR A 19 -9.07 -16.77 0.49
N ARG A 20 -9.84 -17.87 0.43
CA ARG A 20 -10.05 -18.77 1.58
C ARG A 20 -8.86 -19.70 1.86
N LYS A 21 -7.88 -19.74 0.95
CA LYS A 21 -6.69 -20.59 1.02
C LYS A 21 -5.44 -19.81 1.43
N MET A 22 -5.60 -18.55 1.84
CA MET A 22 -4.50 -17.65 2.17
C MET A 22 -4.80 -16.92 3.47
N GLU A 23 -3.72 -16.58 4.17
CA GLU A 23 -3.75 -15.64 5.28
C GLU A 23 -3.86 -14.21 4.73
N VAL A 24 -4.96 -13.53 5.02
CA VAL A 24 -5.23 -12.18 4.47
C VAL A 24 -5.13 -11.14 5.57
N TYR A 25 -4.21 -10.20 5.40
CA TYR A 25 -3.96 -9.11 6.36
C TYR A 25 -4.31 -7.76 5.76
N ARG A 26 -4.85 -6.88 6.61
CA ARG A 26 -4.99 -5.47 6.29
C ARG A 26 -3.73 -4.72 6.72
N PRO A 27 -2.99 -4.06 5.81
CA PRO A 27 -1.78 -3.35 6.19
C PRO A 27 -2.12 -2.12 7.05
N HIS A 28 -1.24 -1.85 8.02
CA HIS A 28 -1.21 -0.56 8.71
C HIS A 28 -0.54 0.49 7.80
N LYS A 29 -0.75 1.77 8.10
CA LYS A 29 -0.03 2.85 7.41
C LYS A 29 1.38 2.92 8.00
N ALA A 30 2.40 2.80 7.16
CA ALA A 30 3.79 2.98 7.58
C ALA A 30 4.02 4.39 8.14
N VAL A 31 4.85 4.49 9.18
CA VAL A 31 5.19 5.76 9.83
C VAL A 31 6.41 6.40 9.17
N ALA A 32 6.60 7.72 9.36
CA ALA A 32 7.72 8.43 8.75
C ALA A 32 9.08 7.83 9.10
N ASP A 33 9.28 7.43 10.36
CA ASP A 33 10.50 6.77 10.85
C ASP A 33 10.85 5.47 10.10
N GLU A 34 9.83 4.69 9.70
CA GLU A 34 10.06 3.47 8.90
C GLU A 34 10.49 3.82 7.48
N MET A 35 9.97 4.91 6.91
CA MET A 35 10.29 5.35 5.56
C MET A 35 11.69 5.97 5.49
N THR A 36 12.12 6.68 6.54
CA THR A 36 13.44 7.35 6.60
C THR A 36 14.61 6.39 6.87
N ARG A 37 14.33 5.09 7.13
CA ARG A 37 15.37 4.05 7.14
C ARG A 37 16.13 3.92 5.82
N PHE A 38 15.52 4.39 4.72
CA PHE A 38 16.14 4.41 3.40
C PHE A 38 16.05 5.79 2.74
N HIS A 39 14.91 6.48 2.86
CA HIS A 39 14.73 7.80 2.27
C HIS A 39 15.28 8.91 3.17
N SER A 40 15.64 10.05 2.61
CA SER A 40 16.03 11.21 3.43
C SER A 40 14.82 11.79 4.18
N ASP A 41 15.08 12.34 5.37
CA ASP A 41 14.06 12.99 6.19
C ASP A 41 13.34 14.12 5.44
N GLU A 42 14.11 14.92 4.69
CA GLU A 42 13.59 16.03 3.88
C GLU A 42 12.60 15.54 2.81
N TYR A 43 12.90 14.41 2.16
CA TYR A 43 12.04 13.84 1.12
C TYR A 43 10.72 13.32 1.67
N VAL A 44 10.77 12.57 2.78
CA VAL A 44 9.56 12.06 3.44
C VAL A 44 8.69 13.22 3.93
N LYS A 45 9.30 14.24 4.53
CA LYS A 45 8.60 15.46 4.97
C LYS A 45 8.00 16.22 3.80
N PHE A 46 8.68 16.30 2.66
CA PHE A 46 8.13 16.91 1.44
C PHE A 46 6.87 16.19 0.97
N ILE A 47 6.90 14.86 0.80
CA ILE A 47 5.74 14.07 0.37
C ILE A 47 4.57 14.22 1.33
N GLN A 48 4.82 14.29 2.63
CA GLN A 48 3.76 14.42 3.63
C GLN A 48 3.03 15.76 3.54
N ASN A 49 3.72 16.82 3.14
CA ASN A 49 3.18 18.18 3.13
C ASN A 49 2.79 18.68 1.72
N VAL A 50 3.17 17.97 0.67
CA VAL A 50 2.79 18.35 -0.70
C VAL A 50 1.29 18.11 -0.89
N GLY A 51 0.57 19.18 -1.26
CA GLY A 51 -0.85 19.17 -1.59
C GLY A 51 -1.10 19.64 -3.03
N PRO A 52 -2.31 19.46 -3.56
CA PRO A 52 -2.72 20.04 -4.84
C PRO A 52 -2.64 21.57 -4.84
#